data_AF-A0A6A6P4E3-F1
#
_entry.id   AF-A0A6A6P4E3-F1
#
_cell.length_a   1.000
_cell.length_b   1.000
_cell.length_c   1.000
_cell.angle_alpha   90.00
_cell.angle_beta   90.00
_cell.angle_gamma   90.00
#
_symmetry.space_group_name_H-M   'P 1'
#
loop_
_entity.id
_entity.type
_entity.pdbx_description
1 polymer ?
#
loop_
_entity_poly.entity_id
_entity_poly.type
_entity_poly.pdbx_seq_one_letter_code
_entity_poly.pdbx_strand_id
1 'polypeptide(L)'
;MTPTTSDNCAVQLLRRDQAAGVDLPNVLPAEVETIIATSKAQFIVLFASALHIRACEHCRTLFSYHFKVPSIFWENSCKKANGYFGCQNVIQENGLRKGYTTWLRFKVKQMHDVPNSSKGSSGYDWYSPTYFTRWFTTGQNILISFDTPPSLMQHISKSLLFDESSSLSAHDPYWVLAKLIQEVTESQDKSVWGIRDAIRRVEQSRNVHQQRPEPDYHRFHDLARHATHSVETLEVAVNTISHVIQLHEVFLEENKLLPGDPAIATRKQVKLQLQFLSCLLENFKFRAQSNKERLQNEINLAFNTVAQYDSRISVRIGKAVQNDSASMKTIAVLTMLFLPATFVSALFSTTFFTFESNEDGVPPKWFVSDKLWIYFIVSCPLTVVVLAFWSIWHRSLSSKQFEM
;
A
#
# COMPACT_ATOMS: atom_id res chain seq x y z
N MET A 1 17.21 14.43 -47.26
CA MET A 1 15.96 13.97 -46.61
C MET A 1 15.96 14.49 -45.19
N THR A 2 15.23 15.57 -44.99
CA THR A 2 15.00 16.28 -43.73
C THR A 2 14.09 15.46 -42.82
N PRO A 3 14.41 15.26 -41.52
CA PRO A 3 13.44 14.70 -40.60
C PRO A 3 12.47 15.82 -40.19
N THR A 4 11.24 15.71 -40.65
CA THR A 4 10.06 16.42 -40.14
C THR A 4 9.78 15.94 -38.72
N THR A 5 10.12 16.73 -37.70
CA THR A 5 9.84 16.44 -36.28
C THR A 5 9.16 17.61 -35.56
N SER A 6 8.22 18.31 -36.21
CA SER A 6 7.49 19.43 -35.59
C SER A 6 6.15 19.07 -34.94
N ASP A 7 5.57 17.89 -35.16
CA ASP A 7 4.10 17.76 -34.98
C ASP A 7 3.61 17.11 -33.68
N ASN A 8 4.47 16.73 -32.73
CA ASN A 8 4.02 15.99 -31.53
C ASN A 8 4.21 16.70 -30.18
N CYS A 9 4.43 18.01 -30.16
CA CYS A 9 4.49 18.78 -28.91
C CYS A 9 3.32 19.77 -28.83
N ALA A 10 2.10 19.24 -28.69
CA ALA A 10 0.92 20.07 -28.50
C ALA A 10 0.97 20.77 -27.13
N VAL A 11 1.13 22.10 -27.13
CA VAL A 11 0.95 22.94 -25.95
C VAL A 11 -0.46 23.52 -26.00
N GLN A 12 -1.25 23.29 -24.96
CA GLN A 12 -2.58 23.84 -24.86
C GLN A 12 -2.52 25.17 -24.10
N LEU A 13 -3.04 26.23 -24.72
CA LEU A 13 -2.99 27.57 -24.17
C LEU A 13 -4.37 28.01 -23.71
N LEU A 14 -4.43 28.55 -22.50
CA LEU A 14 -5.61 29.21 -21.96
C LEU A 14 -5.24 30.61 -21.47
N ARG A 15 -6.07 31.59 -21.82
CA ARG A 15 -5.89 32.98 -21.39
C ARG A 15 -7.12 33.51 -20.67
N ARG A 16 -6.92 34.50 -19.79
CA ARG A 16 -8.02 35.12 -19.00
C ARG A 16 -9.11 35.79 -19.85
N ASP A 17 -8.79 36.21 -21.07
CA ASP A 17 -9.73 36.79 -22.04
C ASP A 17 -10.59 35.74 -22.78
N GLN A 18 -10.30 34.43 -22.64
CA GLN A 18 -11.09 33.36 -23.25
C GLN A 18 -12.18 32.86 -22.29
N ALA A 19 -13.44 32.90 -22.72
CA ALA A 19 -14.58 32.38 -21.96
C ALA A 19 -14.53 30.85 -21.82
N ALA A 20 -15.03 30.33 -20.69
CA ALA A 20 -15.09 28.90 -20.42
C ALA A 20 -15.91 28.15 -21.50
N GLY A 21 -15.28 27.20 -22.19
CA GLY A 21 -15.96 26.31 -23.16
C GLY A 21 -15.35 26.26 -24.57
N VAL A 22 -14.24 26.94 -24.84
CA VAL A 22 -13.53 26.85 -26.13
C VAL A 22 -12.54 25.68 -26.10
N ASP A 23 -12.53 24.85 -27.14
CA ASP A 23 -11.49 23.83 -27.36
C ASP A 23 -10.11 24.47 -27.20
N LEU A 24 -9.29 23.94 -26.28
CA LEU A 24 -7.94 24.44 -26.03
C LEU A 24 -7.12 24.30 -27.31
N PRO A 25 -6.75 25.41 -27.99
CA PRO A 25 -6.00 25.31 -29.23
C PRO A 25 -4.64 24.70 -28.92
N ASN A 26 -4.27 23.67 -29.69
CA ASN A 26 -2.92 23.16 -29.69
C ASN A 26 -2.04 24.16 -30.44
N VAL A 27 -0.98 24.63 -29.77
CA VAL A 27 -0.04 25.62 -30.28
C VAL A 27 1.35 25.01 -30.31
N LEU A 28 2.13 25.35 -31.33
CA LEU A 28 3.53 24.95 -31.41
C LEU A 28 4.37 25.73 -30.38
N PRO A 29 5.39 25.11 -29.75
CA PRO A 29 6.23 25.77 -28.75
C PRO A 29 6.84 27.12 -29.21
N ALA A 30 7.16 27.27 -30.50
CA ALA A 30 7.72 28.50 -31.07
C ALA A 30 6.70 29.65 -31.18
N GLU A 31 5.42 29.35 -31.39
CA GLU A 31 4.36 30.37 -31.51
C GLU A 31 3.95 30.95 -30.15
N VAL A 32 4.29 30.24 -29.07
CA VAL A 32 3.96 30.64 -27.69
C VAL A 32 4.61 31.99 -27.34
N GLU A 33 5.79 32.30 -27.87
CA GLU A 33 6.45 33.59 -27.63
C GLU A 33 5.68 34.75 -28.27
N THR A 34 5.34 34.65 -29.55
CA THR A 34 4.55 35.66 -30.25
C THR A 34 3.23 35.88 -29.53
N ILE A 35 2.62 34.81 -29.07
CA ILE A 35 1.38 34.83 -28.30
C ILE A 35 1.55 35.56 -26.97
N ILE A 36 2.60 35.29 -26.19
CA ILE A 36 2.84 35.97 -24.91
C ILE A 36 3.16 37.45 -25.13
N ALA A 37 3.99 37.77 -26.11
CA ALA A 37 4.41 39.13 -26.42
C ALA A 37 3.27 40.00 -26.95
N THR A 38 2.34 39.42 -27.71
CA THR A 38 1.19 40.13 -28.28
C THR A 38 -0.02 40.14 -27.33
N SER A 39 -0.04 39.24 -26.34
CA SER A 39 -1.14 39.11 -25.40
C SER A 39 -1.11 40.22 -24.35
N LYS A 40 -2.22 40.95 -24.22
CA LYS A 40 -2.47 41.90 -23.12
C LYS A 40 -2.98 41.19 -21.85
N ALA A 41 -3.08 39.86 -21.85
CA ALA A 41 -3.59 39.12 -20.71
C ALA A 41 -2.61 39.19 -19.52
N GLN A 42 -3.14 39.56 -18.36
CA GLN A 42 -2.39 39.57 -17.10
C GLN A 42 -2.04 38.15 -16.62
N PHE A 43 -2.81 37.14 -17.03
CA PHE A 43 -2.61 35.75 -16.61
C PHE A 43 -2.74 34.79 -17.79
N ILE A 44 -1.78 33.88 -17.93
CA ILE A 44 -1.69 32.89 -19.00
C ILE A 44 -1.42 31.52 -18.39
N VAL A 45 -2.19 30.51 -18.80
CA VAL A 45 -1.97 29.10 -18.42
C VAL A 45 -1.59 28.29 -19.64
N LEU A 46 -0.55 27.50 -19.50
CA LEU A 46 -0.01 26.59 -20.50
C LEU A 46 -0.12 25.16 -19.94
N PHE A 47 -0.83 24.28 -20.62
CA PHE A 47 -0.81 22.85 -20.33
C PHE A 47 0.11 22.17 -21.33
N ALA A 48 1.06 21.38 -20.83
CA ALA A 48 2.06 20.72 -21.66
C ALA A 48 2.41 19.34 -21.12
N SER A 49 2.96 18.47 -21.96
CA SER A 49 3.51 17.20 -21.49
C SER A 49 5.00 17.31 -21.20
N ALA A 50 5.41 17.11 -19.96
CA ALA A 50 6.83 17.17 -19.62
C ALA A 50 7.60 15.96 -20.16
N LEU A 51 6.93 14.83 -20.41
CA LEU A 51 7.56 13.67 -21.03
C LEU A 51 8.00 13.97 -22.47
N HIS A 52 7.11 14.55 -23.27
CA HIS A 52 7.39 14.92 -24.66
C HIS A 52 8.46 16.01 -24.75
N ILE A 53 8.36 17.04 -23.90
CA ILE A 53 9.35 18.12 -23.88
C ILE A 53 10.73 17.59 -23.46
N ARG A 54 10.82 16.71 -22.45
CA ARG A 54 12.12 16.12 -22.05
C ARG A 54 12.77 15.29 -23.15
N ALA A 55 11.98 14.66 -24.02
CA ALA A 55 12.48 13.85 -25.13
C ALA A 55 12.99 14.69 -26.32
N CYS A 56 12.54 15.94 -26.45
CA CYS A 56 12.89 16.82 -27.56
C CYS A 56 13.89 17.91 -27.12
N GLU A 57 15.13 17.85 -27.62
CA GLU A 57 16.16 18.85 -27.32
C GLU A 57 15.76 20.27 -27.74
N HIS A 58 15.16 20.42 -28.92
CA HIS A 58 14.68 21.71 -29.39
C HIS A 58 13.60 22.30 -28.45
N CYS A 59 12.64 21.48 -28.01
CA CYS A 59 11.61 21.93 -27.06
C CYS A 59 12.23 22.33 -25.70
N ARG A 60 13.20 21.57 -25.17
CA ARG A 60 13.89 21.95 -23.92
C ARG A 60 14.57 23.30 -24.06
N THR A 61 15.30 23.53 -25.15
CA THR A 61 16.00 24.79 -25.42
C THR A 61 15.02 25.95 -25.53
N LEU A 62 13.89 25.78 -26.23
CA LEU A 62 12.82 26.79 -26.31
C LEU A 62 12.29 27.14 -24.93
N PHE A 63 11.90 26.13 -24.13
CA PHE A 63 11.35 26.40 -22.80
C PHE A 63 12.37 27.06 -21.86
N SER A 64 13.62 26.60 -21.89
CA SER A 64 14.70 27.20 -21.10
C SER A 64 15.07 28.61 -21.56
N TYR A 65 15.00 28.90 -22.86
CA TYR A 65 15.30 30.23 -23.38
C TYR A 65 14.19 31.24 -23.05
N HIS A 66 12.94 30.93 -23.42
CA HIS A 66 11.82 31.86 -23.31
C HIS A 66 11.28 31.95 -21.88
N PHE A 67 11.00 30.80 -21.25
CA PHE A 67 10.43 30.77 -19.90
C PHE A 67 11.49 30.80 -18.79
N LYS A 68 12.78 30.68 -19.13
CA LYS A 68 13.89 30.61 -18.15
C LYS A 68 13.73 29.42 -17.22
N VAL A 69 13.20 28.31 -17.73
CA VAL A 69 13.19 27.04 -17.01
C VAL A 69 14.63 26.57 -16.80
N PRO A 70 15.07 26.33 -15.55
CA PRO A 70 16.44 25.93 -15.28
C PRO A 70 16.73 24.53 -15.86
N SER A 71 17.96 24.30 -16.32
CA SER A 71 18.36 23.02 -16.94
C SER A 71 18.12 21.82 -16.02
N ILE A 72 18.33 22.00 -14.71
CA ILE A 72 18.11 20.97 -13.68
C ILE A 72 16.68 20.42 -13.69
N PHE A 73 15.67 21.22 -14.09
CA PHE A 73 14.28 20.78 -14.16
C PHE A 73 14.07 19.64 -15.17
N TRP A 74 14.88 19.61 -16.22
CA TRP A 74 14.84 18.60 -17.27
C TRP A 74 15.58 17.32 -16.91
N GLU A 75 16.39 17.34 -15.86
CA GLU A 75 17.18 16.18 -15.42
C GLU A 75 16.31 15.03 -14.93
N ASN A 76 16.84 13.81 -15.09
CA ASN A 76 16.13 12.60 -14.67
C ASN A 76 15.91 12.56 -13.14
N SER A 77 16.80 13.20 -12.37
CA SER A 77 16.68 13.34 -10.92
C SER A 77 15.40 14.09 -10.54
N CYS A 78 15.12 15.22 -11.19
CA CYS A 78 13.85 15.95 -10.98
C CYS A 78 12.66 15.15 -11.50
N LYS A 79 12.77 14.46 -12.65
CA LYS A 79 11.68 13.61 -13.15
C LYS A 79 11.26 12.52 -12.14
N LYS A 80 12.22 11.88 -11.48
CA LYS A 80 11.97 10.76 -10.57
C LYS A 80 11.65 11.17 -9.12
N ALA A 81 11.92 12.42 -8.75
CA ALA A 81 11.64 12.93 -7.42
C ALA A 81 10.14 12.86 -7.07
N ASN A 82 9.85 12.55 -5.81
CA ASN A 82 8.48 12.55 -5.26
C ASN A 82 7.92 13.97 -5.09
N GLY A 83 8.79 14.96 -4.92
CA GLY A 83 8.43 16.36 -4.88
C GLY A 83 9.64 17.24 -4.65
N TYR A 84 9.48 18.51 -4.98
CA TYR A 84 10.49 19.55 -4.77
C TYR A 84 9.83 20.91 -4.92
N PHE A 85 10.49 21.93 -4.37
CA PHE A 85 10.23 23.32 -4.68
C PHE A 85 11.55 24.00 -5.02
N GLY A 86 11.53 24.87 -6.02
CA GLY A 86 12.65 25.73 -6.33
C GLY A 86 12.19 27.06 -6.84
N CYS A 87 13.08 28.04 -6.69
CA CYS A 87 12.79 29.41 -6.95
C CYS A 87 14.06 30.12 -7.45
N GLN A 88 13.88 31.03 -8.41
CA GLN A 88 14.96 31.84 -8.94
C GLN A 88 14.49 33.25 -9.28
N ASN A 89 15.31 34.24 -8.91
CA ASN A 89 15.17 35.61 -9.39
C ASN A 89 15.62 35.71 -10.85
N VAL A 90 14.81 36.33 -11.71
CA VAL A 90 15.21 36.65 -13.08
C VAL A 90 15.72 38.08 -13.10
N ILE A 91 17.02 38.25 -13.32
CA ILE A 91 17.72 39.53 -13.29
C ILE A 91 18.08 39.96 -14.72
N GLN A 92 17.97 41.24 -15.04
CA GLN A 92 18.44 41.83 -16.30
C GLN A 92 19.95 42.13 -16.26
N GLU A 93 20.56 42.39 -17.41
CA GLU A 93 21.99 42.75 -17.51
C GLU A 93 22.37 44.02 -16.71
N ASN A 94 21.40 44.90 -16.46
CA ASN A 94 21.55 46.10 -15.61
C ASN A 94 21.43 45.82 -14.09
N GLY A 95 21.29 44.56 -13.67
CA GLY A 95 21.13 44.16 -12.27
C GLY A 95 19.71 44.34 -11.70
N LEU A 96 18.77 44.90 -12.46
CA LEU A 96 17.38 45.06 -12.02
C LEU A 96 16.59 43.74 -12.16
N ARG A 97 15.78 43.43 -11.14
CA ARG A 97 14.91 42.24 -11.13
C ARG A 97 13.79 42.41 -12.17
N LYS A 98 13.72 41.49 -13.15
CA LYS A 98 12.67 41.42 -14.18
C LYS A 98 11.45 40.64 -13.71
N GLY A 99 11.66 39.70 -12.78
CA GLY A 99 10.60 38.79 -12.35
C GLY A 99 11.11 37.66 -11.47
N TYR A 100 10.22 36.71 -11.22
CA TYR A 100 10.39 35.59 -10.33
C TYR A 100 9.94 34.31 -11.04
N THR A 101 10.77 33.28 -11.03
CA THR A 101 10.41 31.97 -11.56
C THR A 101 10.38 30.96 -10.43
N THR A 102 9.32 30.17 -10.36
CA THR A 102 9.22 29.09 -9.37
C THR A 102 8.84 27.79 -10.06
N TRP A 103 9.26 26.68 -9.49
CA TRP A 103 8.86 25.36 -9.96
C TRP A 103 8.60 24.45 -8.77
N LEU A 104 7.55 23.68 -8.86
CA LEU A 104 7.19 22.71 -7.86
C LEU A 104 6.71 21.42 -8.48
N ARG A 105 6.90 20.33 -7.74
CA ARG A 105 6.38 19.02 -8.07
C ARG A 105 5.82 18.39 -6.82
N PHE A 106 4.67 17.75 -6.97
CA PHE A 106 4.15 16.81 -5.98
C PHE A 106 3.86 15.49 -6.67
N LYS A 107 3.75 14.45 -5.85
CA LYS A 107 3.33 13.13 -6.27
C LYS A 107 2.19 12.69 -5.35
N VAL A 108 1.15 12.13 -5.94
CA VAL A 108 -0.05 11.69 -5.24
C VAL A 108 -0.40 10.30 -5.76
N LYS A 109 -0.70 9.37 -4.86
CA LYS A 109 -1.16 8.03 -5.22
C LYS A 109 -2.61 7.89 -4.81
N GLN A 110 -3.53 7.77 -5.75
CA GLN A 110 -4.94 7.55 -5.42
C GLN A 110 -5.30 6.09 -5.68
N MET A 111 -6.01 5.48 -4.74
CA MET A 111 -6.61 4.16 -4.94
C MET A 111 -8.01 4.34 -5.51
N HIS A 112 -8.36 3.50 -6.49
CA HIS A 112 -9.71 3.45 -7.04
C HIS A 112 -10.42 2.22 -6.49
N ASP A 113 -11.70 2.39 -6.16
CA ASP A 113 -12.58 1.25 -5.95
C ASP A 113 -12.85 0.63 -7.31
N VAL A 114 -12.11 -0.43 -7.65
CA VAL A 114 -12.41 -1.24 -8.84
C VAL A 114 -13.46 -2.27 -8.42
N PRO A 115 -14.72 -2.15 -8.87
CA PRO A 115 -15.69 -3.21 -8.70
C PRO A 115 -15.35 -4.30 -9.72
N ASN A 116 -14.81 -5.41 -9.24
CA ASN A 116 -14.44 -6.60 -10.00
C ASN A 116 -13.36 -6.39 -11.08
N SER A 117 -12.25 -7.10 -10.88
CA SER A 117 -11.13 -7.28 -11.79
C SER A 117 -11.54 -7.47 -13.26
N SER A 118 -11.54 -6.40 -14.05
CA SER A 118 -11.12 -6.51 -15.44
C SER A 118 -9.60 -6.60 -15.41
N LYS A 119 -9.07 -7.77 -15.79
CA LYS A 119 -7.64 -8.07 -15.83
C LYS A 119 -6.89 -6.96 -16.60
N GLY A 120 -6.16 -6.10 -15.90
CA GLY A 120 -5.19 -5.18 -16.50
C GLY A 120 -5.14 -3.77 -15.93
N SER A 121 -6.17 -3.28 -15.25
CA SER A 121 -6.10 -1.97 -14.60
C SER A 121 -5.50 -2.10 -13.19
N SER A 122 -4.41 -1.38 -12.91
CA SER A 122 -3.97 -1.19 -11.54
C SER A 122 -5.11 -0.51 -10.77
N GLY A 123 -5.52 -1.04 -9.61
CA GLY A 123 -6.55 -0.43 -8.76
C GLY A 123 -6.11 0.89 -8.09
N TYR A 124 -5.21 1.61 -8.74
CA TYR A 124 -4.61 2.86 -8.29
C TYR A 124 -4.02 3.62 -9.48
N ASP A 125 -3.96 4.94 -9.33
CA ASP A 125 -3.32 5.86 -10.26
C ASP A 125 -2.29 6.72 -9.54
N TRP A 126 -1.21 7.04 -10.26
CA TRP A 126 -0.19 7.98 -9.81
C TRP A 126 -0.34 9.30 -10.55
N TYR A 127 -0.53 10.37 -9.80
CA TYR A 127 -0.54 11.74 -10.30
C TYR A 127 0.79 12.40 -9.91
N SER A 128 1.41 13.12 -10.84
CA SER A 128 2.66 13.84 -10.59
C SER A 128 2.55 15.31 -11.00
N PRO A 129 1.60 16.06 -10.39
CA PRO A 129 1.37 17.45 -10.74
C PRO A 129 2.68 18.24 -10.61
N THR A 130 3.10 18.82 -11.73
CA THR A 130 4.32 19.61 -11.82
C THR A 130 3.98 20.95 -12.41
N TYR A 131 4.34 22.01 -11.69
CA TYR A 131 3.99 23.36 -12.06
C TYR A 131 5.26 24.19 -12.17
N PHE A 132 5.28 25.09 -13.14
CA PHE A 132 6.28 26.12 -13.31
C PHE A 132 5.55 27.44 -13.42
N THR A 133 5.94 28.44 -12.63
CA THR A 133 5.37 29.78 -12.72
C THR A 133 6.45 30.79 -13.06
N ARG A 134 6.04 31.80 -13.83
CA ARG A 134 6.84 32.98 -14.11
C ARG A 134 6.01 34.22 -13.86
N TRP A 135 6.41 34.96 -12.85
CA TRP A 135 5.87 36.25 -12.48
C TRP A 135 6.77 37.36 -13.03
N PHE A 136 6.18 38.37 -13.66
CA PHE A 136 6.89 39.55 -14.14
C PHE A 136 6.58 40.75 -13.24
N THR A 137 7.54 41.67 -13.10
CA THR A 137 7.32 42.92 -12.34
C THR A 137 6.23 43.82 -12.93
N THR A 138 5.86 43.60 -14.20
CA THR A 138 4.73 44.24 -14.87
C THR A 138 3.36 43.74 -14.37
N GLY A 139 3.33 42.72 -13.50
CA GLY A 139 2.10 42.08 -13.00
C GLY A 139 1.61 40.91 -13.86
N GLN A 140 2.24 40.65 -15.01
CA GLN A 140 1.93 39.48 -15.83
C GLN A 140 2.41 38.20 -15.16
N ASN A 141 1.60 37.15 -15.27
CA ASN A 141 1.83 35.85 -14.66
C ASN A 141 1.61 34.73 -15.67
N ILE A 142 2.58 33.84 -15.77
CA ILE A 142 2.52 32.66 -16.63
C ILE A 142 2.60 31.42 -15.75
N LEU A 143 1.62 30.53 -15.87
CA LEU A 143 1.61 29.21 -15.29
C LEU A 143 1.81 28.18 -16.39
N ILE A 144 2.77 27.27 -16.21
CA ILE A 144 2.93 26.07 -17.01
C ILE A 144 2.62 24.88 -16.12
N SER A 145 1.61 24.11 -16.49
CA SER A 145 1.14 22.93 -15.80
C SER A 145 1.47 21.70 -16.64
N PHE A 146 2.29 20.80 -16.09
CA PHE A 146 2.78 19.64 -16.80
C PHE A 146 2.03 18.36 -16.42
N ASP A 147 1.67 17.58 -17.44
CA ASP A 147 1.07 16.24 -17.33
C ASP A 147 -0.20 16.24 -16.43
N THR A 148 -1.02 17.28 -16.55
CA THR A 148 -2.23 17.51 -15.75
C THR A 148 -3.42 16.74 -16.30
N PRO A 149 -4.18 15.99 -15.48
CA PRO A 149 -5.39 15.31 -15.94
C PRO A 149 -6.47 16.30 -16.43
N PRO A 150 -7.31 15.94 -17.43
CA PRO A 150 -8.33 16.84 -17.98
C PRO A 150 -9.30 17.42 -16.95
N SER A 151 -9.70 16.61 -15.95
CA SER A 151 -10.55 17.06 -14.83
C SER A 151 -9.91 18.18 -14.02
N LEU A 152 -8.61 18.07 -13.77
CA LEU A 152 -7.84 19.06 -13.02
C LEU A 152 -7.54 20.30 -13.87
N MET A 153 -7.35 20.14 -15.19
CA MET A 153 -7.21 21.28 -16.11
C MET A 153 -8.42 22.21 -16.02
N GLN A 154 -9.64 21.66 -16.06
CA GLN A 154 -10.88 22.45 -15.96
C GLN A 154 -10.99 23.16 -14.61
N HIS A 155 -10.64 22.47 -13.51
CA HIS A 155 -10.72 23.05 -12.17
C HIS A 155 -9.72 24.19 -11.96
N ILE A 156 -8.46 23.99 -12.36
CA ILE A 156 -7.40 25.02 -12.35
C ILE A 156 -7.82 26.22 -13.20
N SER A 157 -8.36 25.97 -14.40
CA SER A 157 -8.85 27.02 -15.31
C SER A 157 -9.95 27.85 -14.67
N LYS A 158 -10.93 27.18 -14.05
CA LYS A 158 -12.05 27.84 -13.39
C LYS A 158 -11.60 28.67 -12.18
N SER A 159 -10.75 28.08 -11.33
CA SER A 159 -10.25 28.67 -10.08
C SER A 159 -9.33 29.87 -10.33
N LEU A 160 -8.47 29.81 -11.36
CA LEU A 160 -7.47 30.86 -11.61
C LEU A 160 -7.95 31.99 -12.52
N LEU A 161 -8.80 31.70 -13.51
CA LEU A 161 -9.22 32.72 -14.49
C LEU A 161 -10.43 33.56 -14.05
N PHE A 162 -11.36 32.95 -13.31
CA PHE A 162 -12.67 33.56 -13.03
C PHE A 162 -12.82 34.06 -11.59
N ASP A 163 -11.80 33.92 -10.74
CA ASP A 163 -11.81 34.45 -9.38
C ASP A 163 -11.48 35.96 -9.41
N GLU A 164 -12.44 36.84 -9.10
CA GLU A 164 -12.25 38.30 -9.10
C GLU A 164 -11.17 38.76 -8.11
N SER A 165 -10.91 37.98 -7.05
CA SER A 165 -9.87 38.27 -6.05
C SER A 165 -8.42 38.10 -6.57
N SER A 166 -8.25 37.50 -7.76
CA SER A 166 -6.96 37.24 -8.38
C SER A 166 -6.22 38.50 -8.87
N SER A 167 -6.94 39.57 -9.22
CA SER A 167 -6.34 40.81 -9.74
C SER A 167 -5.54 41.57 -8.68
N LEU A 168 -6.08 41.67 -7.46
CA LEU A 168 -5.43 42.26 -6.28
C LEU A 168 -4.28 41.39 -5.75
N SER A 169 -4.37 40.08 -5.98
CA SER A 169 -3.35 39.11 -5.59
C SER A 169 -2.16 39.07 -6.52
N ALA A 170 -2.25 39.66 -7.71
CA ALA A 170 -1.19 39.69 -8.71
C ALA A 170 0.13 40.33 -8.23
N HIS A 171 0.10 41.10 -7.14
CA HIS A 171 1.27 41.72 -6.51
C HIS A 171 2.13 40.77 -5.65
N ASP A 172 1.75 39.48 -5.54
CA ASP A 172 2.49 38.46 -4.82
C ASP A 172 2.77 37.21 -5.69
N PRO A 173 4.00 36.92 -6.12
CA PRO A 173 4.29 35.78 -7.00
C PRO A 173 3.84 34.41 -6.45
N TYR A 174 3.59 34.28 -5.14
CA TYR A 174 3.17 33.04 -4.49
C TYR A 174 1.64 32.82 -4.49
N TRP A 175 0.83 33.80 -4.90
CA TRP A 175 -0.64 33.65 -4.89
C TRP A 175 -1.11 32.47 -5.75
N VAL A 176 -0.49 32.27 -6.92
CA VAL A 176 -0.79 31.15 -7.82
C VAL A 176 -0.41 29.83 -7.15
N LEU A 177 0.71 29.81 -6.44
CA LEU A 177 1.18 28.62 -5.74
C LEU A 177 0.21 28.20 -4.65
N ALA A 178 -0.36 29.15 -3.90
CA ALA A 178 -1.37 28.85 -2.89
C ALA A 178 -2.59 28.13 -3.48
N LYS A 179 -3.07 28.59 -4.64
CA LYS A 179 -4.18 27.94 -5.36
C LYS A 179 -3.79 26.55 -5.88
N LEU A 180 -2.61 26.38 -6.46
CA LEU A 180 -2.13 25.08 -6.95
C LEU A 180 -1.90 24.08 -5.81
N ILE A 181 -1.40 24.55 -4.66
CA ILE A 181 -1.22 23.73 -3.47
C ILE A 181 -2.57 23.29 -2.92
N GLN A 182 -3.60 24.14 -2.96
CA GLN A 182 -4.96 23.76 -2.56
C GLN A 182 -5.48 22.56 -3.37
N GLU A 183 -5.30 22.56 -4.69
CA GLU A 183 -5.67 21.43 -5.56
C GLU A 183 -4.93 20.13 -5.21
N VAL A 184 -3.65 20.25 -4.87
CA VAL A 184 -2.83 19.13 -4.43
C VAL A 184 -3.33 18.62 -3.08
N THR A 185 -3.67 19.51 -2.15
CA THR A 185 -4.23 19.17 -0.84
C THR A 185 -5.52 18.38 -0.97
N GLU A 186 -6.43 18.77 -1.86
CA GLU A 186 -7.66 18.01 -2.15
C GLU A 186 -7.36 16.62 -2.74
N SER A 187 -6.35 16.54 -3.61
CA SER A 187 -5.93 15.27 -4.20
C SER A 187 -5.29 14.33 -3.16
N GLN A 188 -4.53 14.89 -2.22
CA GLN A 188 -3.94 14.16 -1.10
C GLN A 188 -5.01 13.69 -0.10
N ASP A 189 -6.02 14.51 0.17
CA ASP A 189 -7.15 14.12 1.01
C ASP A 189 -7.80 12.84 0.46
N LYS A 190 -8.19 12.85 -0.82
CA LYS A 190 -8.77 11.69 -1.52
C LYS A 190 -7.89 10.43 -1.42
N SER A 191 -6.56 10.58 -1.52
CA SER A 191 -5.60 9.49 -1.32
C SER A 191 -5.70 8.88 0.08
N VAL A 192 -5.71 9.72 1.12
CA VAL A 192 -5.78 9.27 2.52
C VAL A 192 -7.11 8.57 2.81
N TRP A 193 -8.22 9.11 2.32
CA TRP A 193 -9.55 8.50 2.48
C TRP A 193 -9.66 7.16 1.75
N GLY A 194 -9.15 7.07 0.52
CA GLY A 194 -9.16 5.81 -0.24
C GLY A 194 -8.45 4.66 0.49
N ILE A 195 -7.30 4.95 1.12
CA ILE A 195 -6.58 3.95 1.94
C ILE A 195 -7.37 3.58 3.20
N ARG A 196 -7.91 4.58 3.91
CA ARG A 196 -8.74 4.35 5.10
C ARG A 196 -9.93 3.44 4.78
N ASP A 197 -10.60 3.68 3.66
CA ASP A 197 -11.78 2.93 3.25
C ASP A 197 -11.41 1.50 2.83
N ALA A 198 -10.28 1.33 2.15
CA ALA A 198 -9.73 0.02 1.87
C ALA A 198 -9.40 -0.78 3.15
N ILE A 199 -8.81 -0.14 4.16
CA ILE A 199 -8.55 -0.76 5.48
C ILE A 199 -9.88 -1.14 6.14
N ARG A 200 -10.84 -0.21 6.19
CA ARG A 200 -12.17 -0.46 6.79
C ARG A 200 -12.88 -1.65 6.14
N ARG A 201 -12.80 -1.81 4.81
CA ARG A 201 -13.37 -2.97 4.12
C ARG A 201 -12.74 -4.28 4.56
N VAL A 202 -11.42 -4.30 4.78
CA VAL A 202 -10.73 -5.50 5.27
C VAL A 202 -11.19 -5.85 6.68
N GLU A 203 -11.29 -4.85 7.56
CA GLU A 203 -11.78 -5.06 8.93
C GLU A 203 -13.25 -5.53 8.98
N GLN A 204 -14.09 -5.02 8.07
CA GLN A 204 -15.49 -5.43 7.98
C GLN A 204 -15.65 -6.84 7.37
N SER A 205 -14.72 -7.27 6.52
CA SER A 205 -14.74 -8.61 5.91
C SER A 205 -14.30 -9.73 6.86
N ARG A 206 -14.07 -9.43 8.14
CA ARG A 206 -13.76 -10.45 9.16
C ARG A 206 -14.95 -11.38 9.34
N ASN A 207 -14.85 -12.60 8.81
CA ASN A 207 -15.83 -13.64 9.08
C ASN A 207 -15.62 -14.22 10.49
N VAL A 208 -16.23 -13.58 11.51
CA VAL A 208 -16.20 -14.05 12.91
C VAL A 208 -16.76 -15.48 13.04
N HIS A 209 -17.61 -15.90 12.10
CA HIS A 209 -18.23 -17.22 12.08
C HIS A 209 -17.45 -18.29 11.29
N GLN A 210 -16.34 -17.95 10.64
CA GLN A 210 -15.56 -18.92 9.89
C GLN A 210 -14.75 -19.80 10.84
N GLN A 211 -14.91 -21.12 10.73
CA GLN A 211 -14.24 -22.07 11.62
C GLN A 211 -12.72 -22.06 11.45
N ARG A 212 -12.21 -21.75 10.25
CA ARG A 212 -10.79 -21.61 9.94
C ARG A 212 -10.50 -20.18 9.49
N PRO A 213 -9.55 -19.48 10.11
CA PRO A 213 -9.11 -18.18 9.63
C PRO A 213 -8.31 -18.34 8.33
N GLU A 214 -8.74 -17.66 7.26
CA GLU A 214 -8.03 -17.61 5.97
C GLU A 214 -7.88 -16.15 5.52
N PRO A 215 -6.90 -15.42 6.07
CA PRO A 215 -6.69 -14.01 5.74
C PRO A 215 -6.04 -13.87 4.36
N ASP A 216 -6.47 -12.86 3.59
CA ASP A 216 -5.83 -12.51 2.32
C ASP A 216 -4.55 -11.69 2.55
N TYR A 217 -3.44 -12.38 2.79
CA TYR A 217 -2.14 -11.77 3.03
C TYR A 217 -1.62 -10.95 1.84
N HIS A 218 -1.98 -11.30 0.60
CA HIS A 218 -1.59 -10.53 -0.58
C HIS A 218 -2.24 -9.15 -0.55
N ARG A 219 -3.55 -9.10 -0.29
CA ARG A 219 -4.28 -7.84 -0.17
C ARG A 219 -3.78 -7.01 1.01
N PHE A 220 -3.44 -7.62 2.14
CA PHE A 220 -2.80 -6.93 3.27
C PHE A 220 -1.47 -6.29 2.88
N HIS A 221 -0.60 -7.05 2.21
CA HIS A 221 0.70 -6.56 1.78
C HIS A 221 0.57 -5.42 0.77
N ASP A 222 -0.31 -5.57 -0.22
CA ASP A 222 -0.58 -4.52 -1.20
C ASP A 222 -1.10 -3.26 -0.53
N LEU A 223 -2.07 -3.37 0.37
CA LEU A 223 -2.62 -2.23 1.10
C LEU A 223 -1.55 -1.56 1.99
N ALA A 224 -0.65 -2.33 2.62
CA ALA A 224 0.46 -1.81 3.41
C ALA A 224 1.46 -1.03 2.56
N ARG A 225 1.75 -1.54 1.35
CA ARG A 225 2.51 -0.82 0.34
C ARG A 225 1.82 0.47 -0.09
N HIS A 226 0.50 0.48 -0.27
CA HIS A 226 -0.25 1.71 -0.58
C HIS A 226 -0.22 2.74 0.56
N ALA A 227 -0.45 2.29 1.80
CA ALA A 227 -0.36 3.13 3.00
C ALA A 227 1.01 3.78 3.15
N THR A 228 2.09 3.02 2.93
CA THR A 228 3.46 3.51 3.00
C THR A 228 3.73 4.60 1.97
N HIS A 229 3.33 4.39 0.71
CA HIS A 229 3.49 5.40 -0.33
C HIS A 229 2.71 6.68 -0.03
N SER A 230 1.49 6.59 0.51
CA SER A 230 0.71 7.79 0.86
C SER A 230 1.37 8.60 1.96
N VAL A 231 1.95 7.95 2.97
CA VAL A 231 2.73 8.63 4.02
C VAL A 231 3.95 9.32 3.42
N GLU A 232 4.73 8.61 2.61
CA GLU A 232 5.93 9.14 1.93
C GLU A 232 5.60 10.37 1.08
N THR A 233 4.54 10.31 0.26
CA THR A 233 4.16 11.45 -0.58
C THR A 233 3.67 12.65 0.23
N LEU A 234 2.98 12.42 1.35
CA LEU A 234 2.51 13.48 2.24
C LEU A 234 3.66 14.13 3.01
N GLU A 235 4.63 13.36 3.49
CA GLU A 235 5.84 13.87 4.14
C GLU A 235 6.62 14.80 3.21
N VAL A 236 6.80 14.41 1.95
CA VAL A 236 7.42 15.24 0.93
C VAL A 236 6.58 16.48 0.63
N ALA A 237 5.25 16.36 0.55
CA ALA A 237 4.37 17.50 0.29
C ALA A 237 4.41 18.55 1.41
N VAL A 238 4.34 18.12 2.68
CA VAL A 238 4.48 18.99 3.86
C VAL A 238 5.82 19.71 3.81
N ASN A 239 6.92 18.97 3.64
CA ASN A 239 8.25 19.55 3.58
C ASN A 239 8.40 20.57 2.43
N THR A 240 7.83 20.25 1.26
CA THR A 240 7.85 21.15 0.09
C THR A 240 7.14 22.47 0.38
N ILE A 241 5.99 22.43 1.06
CA ILE A 241 5.24 23.65 1.40
C ILE A 241 5.92 24.45 2.50
N SER A 242 6.57 23.81 3.46
CA SER A 242 7.40 24.51 4.45
C SER A 242 8.48 25.34 3.76
N HIS A 243 9.13 24.80 2.73
CA HIS A 243 10.11 25.55 1.92
C HIS A 243 9.46 26.68 1.10
N VAL A 244 8.24 26.48 0.59
CA VAL A 244 7.47 27.54 -0.10
C VAL A 244 7.20 28.70 0.86
N ILE A 245 6.72 28.42 2.08
CA ILE A 245 6.44 29.43 3.11
C ILE A 245 7.72 30.18 3.48
N GLN A 246 8.82 29.45 3.72
CA GLN A 246 10.10 30.06 4.07
C GLN A 246 10.60 31.03 2.98
N LEU A 247 10.57 30.62 1.71
CA LEU A 247 11.02 31.47 0.61
C LEU A 247 10.03 32.60 0.30
N HIS A 248 8.74 32.42 0.60
CA HIS A 248 7.76 33.52 0.57
C HIS A 248 8.07 34.57 1.63
N GLU A 249 8.43 34.17 2.86
CA GLU A 249 8.83 35.11 3.91
C GLU A 249 10.06 35.93 3.51
N VAL A 250 11.10 35.28 2.95
CA VAL A 250 12.26 35.98 2.39
C VAL A 250 11.85 36.99 1.32
N PHE A 251 10.94 36.60 0.41
CA PHE A 251 10.43 37.52 -0.61
C PHE A 251 9.71 38.73 0.01
N LEU A 252 8.88 38.53 1.03
CA LEU A 252 8.17 39.60 1.71
C LEU A 252 9.12 40.57 2.43
N GLU A 253 10.20 40.05 3.01
CA GLU A 253 11.23 40.85 3.69
C GLU A 253 12.07 41.69 2.73
N GLU A 254 12.44 41.11 1.57
CA GLU A 254 13.17 41.83 0.52
C GLU A 254 12.32 42.90 -0.17
N ASN A 255 10.99 42.70 -0.24
CA ASN A 255 10.07 43.55 -0.99
C ASN A 255 9.09 44.28 -0.08
N LYS A 256 9.57 44.86 1.03
CA LYS A 256 8.74 45.63 1.97
C LYS A 256 8.02 46.77 1.25
N LEU A 257 6.70 46.81 1.42
CA LEU A 257 5.85 47.88 0.89
C LEU A 257 5.75 49.02 1.89
N LEU A 258 5.39 50.20 1.38
CA LEU A 258 5.13 51.37 2.22
C LEU A 258 3.88 51.14 3.07
N PRO A 259 3.84 51.62 4.32
CA PRO A 259 2.65 51.54 5.17
C PRO A 259 1.42 52.16 4.46
N GLY A 260 0.32 51.41 4.42
CA GLY A 260 -0.92 51.83 3.77
C GLY A 260 -1.12 51.33 2.34
N ASP A 261 -0.16 50.62 1.76
CA ASP A 261 -0.32 49.97 0.45
C ASP A 261 -1.38 48.84 0.53
N PRO A 262 -2.42 48.84 -0.32
CA PRO A 262 -3.44 47.79 -0.33
C PRO A 262 -2.86 46.38 -0.58
N ALA A 263 -1.71 46.25 -1.26
CA ALA A 263 -1.06 44.97 -1.49
C ALA A 263 -0.52 44.31 -0.21
N ILE A 264 -0.38 45.06 0.90
CA ILE A 264 -0.02 44.49 2.21
C ILE A 264 -1.08 43.50 2.67
N ALA A 265 -2.37 43.86 2.58
CA ALA A 265 -3.46 43.00 3.00
C ALA A 265 -3.49 41.71 2.17
N THR A 266 -3.27 41.83 0.86
CA THR A 266 -3.28 40.66 -0.04
C THR A 266 -2.08 39.73 0.17
N ARG A 267 -0.87 40.27 0.33
CA ARG A 267 0.33 39.47 0.67
C ARG A 267 0.16 38.72 1.99
N LYS A 268 -0.44 39.39 2.98
CA LYS A 268 -0.79 38.77 4.26
C LYS A 268 -1.81 37.64 4.06
N GLN A 269 -2.82 37.83 3.20
CA GLN A 269 -3.80 36.79 2.88
C GLN A 269 -3.15 35.56 2.23
N VAL A 270 -2.24 35.76 1.27
CA VAL A 270 -1.49 34.66 0.63
C VAL A 270 -0.67 33.89 1.67
N LYS A 271 0.04 34.60 2.55
CA LYS A 271 0.80 33.97 3.64
C LYS A 271 -0.10 33.13 4.55
N LEU A 272 -1.23 33.68 4.99
CA LEU A 272 -2.18 32.98 5.84
C LEU A 272 -2.77 31.74 5.15
N GLN A 273 -3.07 31.82 3.85
CA GLN A 273 -3.56 30.69 3.07
C GLN A 273 -2.52 29.59 2.96
N LEU A 274 -1.24 29.92 2.69
CA LEU A 274 -0.16 28.93 2.64
C LEU A 274 0.05 28.24 4.00
N GLN A 275 0.02 29.01 5.09
CA GLN A 275 0.13 28.46 6.45
C GLN A 275 -1.04 27.53 6.78
N PHE A 276 -2.26 27.90 6.41
CA PHE A 276 -3.43 27.04 6.56
C PHE A 276 -3.27 25.73 5.78
N LEU A 277 -2.85 25.80 4.51
CA LEU A 277 -2.66 24.62 3.67
C LEU A 277 -1.54 23.70 4.21
N SER A 278 -0.47 24.28 4.76
CA SER A 278 0.60 23.52 5.44
C SER A 278 0.04 22.75 6.64
N CYS A 279 -0.71 23.43 7.51
CA CYS A 279 -1.35 22.80 8.67
C CYS A 279 -2.33 21.69 8.25
N LEU A 280 -3.13 21.92 7.19
CA LEU A 280 -4.06 20.92 6.70
C LEU A 280 -3.35 19.65 6.16
N LEU A 281 -2.26 19.83 5.41
CA LEU A 281 -1.46 18.70 4.93
C LEU A 281 -0.73 17.96 6.04
N GLU A 282 -0.29 18.64 7.10
CA GLU A 282 0.23 17.98 8.30
C GLU A 282 -0.82 17.10 8.97
N ASN A 283 -2.07 17.58 9.06
CA ASN A 283 -3.17 16.77 9.58
C ASN A 283 -3.44 15.53 8.70
N PHE A 284 -3.35 15.65 7.38
CA PHE A 284 -3.45 14.50 6.48
C PHE A 284 -2.29 13.52 6.64
N LYS A 285 -1.06 14.03 6.84
CA LYS A 285 0.11 13.20 7.16
C LYS A 285 -0.12 12.39 8.43
N PHE A 286 -0.55 13.02 9.52
CA PHE A 286 -0.84 12.29 10.77
C PHE A 286 -1.93 11.23 10.59
N ARG A 287 -2.98 11.53 9.81
CA ARG A 287 -4.01 10.53 9.49
C ARG A 287 -3.48 9.37 8.67
N ALA A 288 -2.61 9.63 7.68
CA ALA A 288 -1.97 8.58 6.89
C ALA A 288 -1.09 7.68 7.76
N GLN A 289 -0.34 8.26 8.71
CA GLN A 289 0.47 7.51 9.68
C GLN A 289 -0.41 6.64 10.59
N SER A 290 -1.49 7.20 11.14
CA SER A 290 -2.46 6.44 11.94
C SER A 290 -3.12 5.30 11.15
N ASN A 291 -3.47 5.52 9.88
CA ASN A 291 -3.99 4.47 9.01
C ASN A 291 -2.96 3.36 8.77
N LYS A 292 -1.68 3.70 8.58
CA LYS A 292 -0.59 2.73 8.42
C LYS A 292 -0.42 1.87 9.68
N GLU A 293 -0.43 2.49 10.86
CA GLU A 293 -0.34 1.77 12.15
C GLU A 293 -1.55 0.87 12.38
N ARG A 294 -2.76 1.36 12.09
CA ARG A 294 -4.00 0.59 12.18
C ARG A 294 -3.96 -0.65 11.30
N LEU A 295 -3.47 -0.52 10.06
CA LEU A 295 -3.29 -1.65 9.16
C LEU A 295 -2.23 -2.64 9.67
N GLN A 296 -1.12 -2.16 10.24
CA GLN A 296 -0.10 -3.03 10.82
C GLN A 296 -0.67 -3.86 11.99
N ASN A 297 -1.47 -3.23 12.84
CA ASN A 297 -2.18 -3.93 13.92
C ASN A 297 -3.12 -5.00 13.38
N GLU A 298 -3.78 -4.72 12.26
CA GLU A 298 -4.67 -5.70 11.63
C GLU A 298 -3.92 -6.90 11.04
N ILE A 299 -2.78 -6.65 10.39
CA ILE A 299 -1.90 -7.72 9.88
C ILE A 299 -1.43 -8.61 11.04
N ASN A 300 -1.00 -8.00 12.15
CA ASN A 300 -0.58 -8.73 13.34
C ASN A 300 -1.71 -9.57 13.94
N LEU A 301 -2.93 -9.01 14.00
CA LEU A 301 -4.11 -9.74 14.47
C LEU A 301 -4.40 -10.95 13.58
N ALA A 302 -4.30 -10.81 12.26
CA ALA A 302 -4.51 -11.91 11.32
C ALA A 302 -3.50 -13.05 11.54
N PHE A 303 -2.20 -12.73 11.67
CA PHE A 303 -1.17 -13.73 11.98
C PHE A 303 -1.40 -14.43 13.32
N ASN A 304 -1.67 -13.67 14.38
CA ASN A 304 -1.92 -14.24 15.71
C ASN A 304 -3.17 -15.13 15.72
N THR A 305 -4.20 -14.78 14.95
CA THR A 305 -5.44 -15.57 14.85
C THR A 305 -5.17 -16.92 14.16
N VAL A 306 -4.41 -16.93 13.06
CA VAL A 306 -4.02 -18.17 12.37
C VAL A 306 -3.13 -19.03 13.27
N ALA A 307 -2.12 -18.44 13.90
CA ALA A 307 -1.24 -19.15 14.83
C ALA A 307 -2.00 -19.76 16.02
N GLN A 308 -2.98 -19.03 16.57
CA GLN A 308 -3.84 -19.54 17.63
C GLN A 308 -4.71 -20.71 17.15
N TYR A 309 -5.24 -20.63 15.92
CA TYR A 309 -6.00 -21.72 15.32
C TYR A 309 -5.13 -22.98 15.13
N ASP A 310 -3.96 -22.86 14.51
CA ASP A 310 -3.04 -23.97 14.27
C ASP A 310 -2.54 -24.62 15.57
N SER A 311 -2.32 -23.81 16.61
CA SER A 311 -1.99 -24.30 17.96
C SER A 311 -3.14 -25.13 18.55
N ARG A 312 -4.40 -24.68 18.41
CA ARG A 312 -5.58 -25.43 18.87
C ARG A 312 -5.74 -26.74 18.11
N ILE A 313 -5.50 -26.74 16.79
CA ILE A 313 -5.53 -27.96 15.98
C ILE A 313 -4.43 -28.93 16.41
N SER A 314 -3.20 -28.45 16.58
CA SER A 314 -2.08 -29.26 17.07
C SER A 314 -2.37 -29.90 18.42
N VAL A 315 -2.98 -29.16 19.36
CA VAL A 315 -3.41 -29.71 20.66
C VAL A 315 -4.49 -30.77 20.50
N ARG A 316 -5.46 -30.58 19.58
CA ARG A 316 -6.49 -31.59 19.31
C ARG A 316 -5.90 -32.86 18.69
N ILE A 317 -4.96 -32.71 17.75
CA ILE A 317 -4.22 -33.83 17.16
C ILE A 317 -3.44 -34.56 18.26
N GLY A 318 -2.71 -33.84 19.11
CA GLY A 318 -1.98 -34.43 20.23
C GLY A 318 -2.87 -35.23 21.18
N LYS A 319 -4.06 -34.71 21.51
CA LYS A 319 -5.07 -35.45 22.31
C LYS A 319 -5.62 -36.68 21.59
N ALA A 320 -5.91 -36.56 20.29
CA ALA A 320 -6.39 -37.68 19.49
C ALA A 320 -5.33 -38.80 19.42
N VAL A 321 -4.06 -38.44 19.18
CA VAL A 321 -2.91 -39.36 19.18
C VAL A 321 -2.70 -39.99 20.56
N GLN A 322 -2.87 -39.22 21.65
CA GLN A 322 -2.77 -39.74 23.01
C GLN A 322 -3.87 -40.78 23.30
N ASN A 323 -5.11 -40.50 22.91
CA ASN A 323 -6.22 -41.45 23.06
C ASN A 323 -6.00 -42.70 22.21
N ASP A 324 -5.57 -42.54 20.96
CA ASP A 324 -5.25 -43.65 20.07
C ASP A 324 -4.10 -44.51 20.64
N SER A 325 -3.08 -43.87 21.22
CA SER A 325 -2.00 -44.56 21.93
C SER A 325 -2.50 -45.35 23.14
N ALA A 326 -3.50 -44.84 23.87
CA ALA A 326 -4.11 -45.56 24.98
C ALA A 326 -4.86 -46.81 24.48
N SER A 327 -5.65 -46.69 23.41
CA SER A 327 -6.31 -47.82 22.77
C SER A 327 -5.31 -48.86 22.25
N MET A 328 -4.21 -48.43 21.62
CA MET A 328 -3.15 -49.32 21.15
C MET A 328 -2.49 -50.08 22.30
N LYS A 329 -2.25 -49.41 23.45
CA LYS A 329 -1.74 -50.06 24.66
C LYS A 329 -2.71 -51.13 25.18
N THR A 330 -4.01 -50.86 25.19
CA THR A 330 -5.02 -51.86 25.61
C THR A 330 -5.00 -53.08 24.71
N ILE A 331 -4.96 -52.91 23.39
CA ILE A 331 -4.88 -54.03 22.44
C ILE A 331 -3.60 -54.85 22.68
N ALA A 332 -2.45 -54.18 22.82
CA ALA A 332 -1.18 -54.85 23.11
C ALA A 332 -1.26 -55.70 24.40
N VAL A 333 -1.83 -55.14 25.47
CA VAL A 333 -2.04 -55.88 26.73
C VAL A 333 -2.95 -57.10 26.54
N LEU A 334 -4.05 -56.97 25.80
CA LEU A 334 -4.93 -58.11 25.50
C LEU A 334 -4.20 -59.19 24.68
N THR A 335 -3.39 -58.81 23.70
CA THR A 335 -2.59 -59.79 22.94
C THR A 335 -1.56 -60.50 23.83
N MET A 336 -0.88 -59.78 24.73
CA MET A 336 0.06 -60.39 25.69
C MET A 336 -0.63 -61.35 26.67
N LEU A 337 -1.91 -61.10 27.00
CA LEU A 337 -2.72 -61.96 27.86
C LEU A 337 -3.15 -63.25 27.15
N PHE A 338 -3.66 -63.15 25.92
CA PHE A 338 -4.25 -64.28 25.20
C PHE A 338 -3.24 -65.12 24.42
N LEU A 339 -2.17 -64.52 23.89
CA LEU A 339 -1.20 -65.22 23.02
C LEU A 339 -0.52 -66.44 23.69
N PRO A 340 -0.10 -66.39 24.97
CA PRO A 340 0.48 -67.55 25.63
C PRO A 340 -0.53 -68.69 25.83
N ALA A 341 -1.76 -68.33 26.21
CA ALA A 341 -2.84 -69.30 26.43
C ALA A 341 -3.26 -69.97 25.11
N THR A 342 -3.37 -69.22 24.02
CA THR A 342 -3.70 -69.77 22.69
C THR A 342 -2.58 -70.64 22.14
N PHE A 343 -1.31 -70.27 22.33
CA PHE A 343 -0.17 -71.09 21.93
C PHE A 343 -0.14 -72.44 22.65
N VAL A 344 -0.30 -72.44 23.98
CA VAL A 344 -0.36 -73.66 24.79
C VAL A 344 -1.59 -74.49 24.41
N SER A 345 -2.75 -73.86 24.21
CA SER A 345 -3.96 -74.54 23.75
C SER A 345 -3.74 -75.24 22.40
N ALA A 346 -3.13 -74.57 21.42
CA ALA A 346 -2.84 -75.14 20.11
C ALA A 346 -1.84 -76.32 20.20
N LEU A 347 -0.79 -76.18 21.01
CA LEU A 347 0.22 -77.24 21.20
C LEU A 347 -0.38 -78.52 21.78
N PHE A 348 -1.38 -78.40 22.66
CA PHE A 348 -1.99 -79.54 23.33
C PHE A 348 -3.42 -79.88 22.86
N SER A 349 -3.92 -79.20 21.82
CA SER A 349 -5.32 -79.28 21.36
C SER A 349 -5.72 -80.71 20.99
N THR A 350 -4.84 -81.42 20.28
CA THR A 350 -5.08 -82.79 19.81
C THR A 350 -4.84 -83.87 20.87
N THR A 351 -4.22 -83.52 22.00
CA THR A 351 -3.88 -84.48 23.07
C THR A 351 -4.92 -84.54 24.18
N PHE A 352 -5.74 -83.50 24.34
CA PHE A 352 -6.70 -83.40 25.45
C PHE A 352 -8.16 -83.70 25.07
N PHE A 353 -8.52 -83.58 23.79
CA PHE A 353 -9.87 -83.85 23.29
C PHE A 353 -9.82 -84.96 22.24
N THR A 354 -10.52 -86.07 22.49
CA THR A 354 -10.63 -87.19 21.54
C THR A 354 -12.10 -87.34 21.15
N PHE A 355 -12.38 -87.33 19.85
CA PHE A 355 -13.72 -87.55 19.29
C PHE A 355 -13.78 -88.94 18.65
N GLU A 356 -14.48 -89.87 19.28
CA GLU A 356 -14.80 -91.16 18.66
C GLU A 356 -16.15 -91.03 17.92
N SER A 357 -16.11 -90.96 16.58
CA SER A 357 -17.28 -91.22 15.76
C SER A 357 -17.45 -92.73 15.60
N ASN A 358 -18.29 -93.35 16.41
CA ASN A 358 -18.71 -94.71 16.14
C ASN A 358 -19.69 -94.69 14.95
N GLU A 359 -19.33 -95.36 13.86
CA GLU A 359 -20.31 -96.03 13.02
C GLU A 359 -21.12 -96.94 13.95
N ASP A 360 -22.46 -96.90 13.83
CA ASP A 360 -23.46 -97.63 14.64
C ASP A 360 -24.05 -96.88 15.86
N GLY A 361 -25.06 -96.04 15.60
CA GLY A 361 -26.28 -95.89 16.43
C GLY A 361 -26.19 -95.30 17.84
N VAL A 362 -25.02 -94.94 18.36
CA VAL A 362 -24.83 -94.36 19.71
C VAL A 362 -24.61 -92.84 19.61
N PRO A 363 -25.23 -92.00 20.46
CA PRO A 363 -24.99 -90.56 20.43
C PRO A 363 -23.52 -90.24 20.75
N PRO A 364 -22.90 -89.29 20.04
CA PRO A 364 -21.49 -88.96 20.23
C PRO A 364 -21.19 -88.52 21.67
N LYS A 365 -20.16 -89.11 22.29
CA LYS A 365 -19.71 -88.80 23.66
C LYS A 365 -18.39 -88.03 23.62
N TRP A 366 -18.35 -86.86 24.26
CA TRP A 366 -17.13 -86.06 24.40
C TRP A 366 -16.29 -86.60 25.57
N PHE A 367 -15.07 -87.08 25.30
CA PHE A 367 -14.09 -87.43 26.33
C PHE A 367 -13.10 -86.29 26.56
N VAL A 368 -13.06 -85.78 27.79
CA VAL A 368 -12.09 -84.78 28.26
C VAL A 368 -11.03 -85.51 29.07
N SER A 369 -9.75 -85.29 28.75
CA SER A 369 -8.64 -85.90 29.49
C SER A 369 -8.52 -85.36 30.93
N ASP A 370 -8.32 -86.25 31.91
CA ASP A 370 -8.04 -85.90 33.32
C ASP A 370 -6.76 -85.03 33.50
N LYS A 371 -5.93 -84.91 32.45
CA LYS A 371 -4.71 -84.10 32.44
C LYS A 371 -4.93 -82.65 31.99
N LEU A 372 -6.18 -82.22 31.79
CA LEU A 372 -6.52 -80.84 31.42
C LEU A 372 -5.98 -79.80 32.41
N TRP A 373 -5.74 -80.17 33.68
CA TRP A 373 -5.11 -79.28 34.66
C TRP A 373 -3.69 -78.82 34.26
N ILE A 374 -2.95 -79.60 33.45
CA ILE A 374 -1.62 -79.23 32.95
C ILE A 374 -1.66 -77.97 32.09
N TYR A 375 -2.73 -77.76 31.32
CA TYR A 375 -2.93 -76.54 30.54
C TYR A 375 -2.86 -75.29 31.42
N PHE A 376 -3.56 -75.30 32.57
CA PHE A 376 -3.59 -74.15 33.48
C PHE A 376 -2.24 -73.93 34.18
N ILE A 377 -1.52 -75.00 34.52
CA ILE A 377 -0.20 -74.91 35.15
C ILE A 377 0.85 -74.32 34.20
N VAL A 378 0.76 -74.58 32.90
CA VAL A 378 1.74 -74.09 31.93
C VAL A 378 1.37 -72.70 31.41
N SER A 379 0.09 -72.47 31.10
CA SER A 379 -0.36 -71.20 30.52
C SER A 379 -0.28 -70.03 31.50
N CYS A 380 -0.73 -70.20 32.75
CA CYS A 380 -0.74 -69.10 33.73
C CYS A 380 0.66 -68.54 34.03
N PRO A 381 1.69 -69.34 34.36
CA PRO A 381 3.04 -68.83 34.58
C PRO A 381 3.65 -68.20 33.35
N LEU A 382 3.42 -68.77 32.16
CA LEU A 382 3.94 -68.21 30.91
C LEU A 382 3.37 -66.80 30.65
N THR A 383 2.07 -66.61 30.85
CA THR A 383 1.43 -65.29 30.77
C THR A 383 2.00 -64.30 31.80
N VAL A 384 2.23 -64.75 33.03
CA VAL A 384 2.85 -63.91 34.08
C VAL A 384 4.26 -63.49 33.67
N VAL A 385 5.07 -64.39 33.10
CA VAL A 385 6.43 -64.08 32.63
C VAL A 385 6.41 -63.04 31.52
N VAL A 386 5.53 -63.19 30.52
CA VAL A 386 5.40 -62.24 29.41
C VAL A 386 4.99 -60.85 29.91
N LEU A 387 4.01 -60.77 30.80
CA LEU A 387 3.57 -59.51 31.40
C LEU A 387 4.64 -58.87 32.30
N ALA A 388 5.36 -59.69 33.08
CA ALA A 388 6.46 -59.22 33.93
C ALA A 388 7.60 -58.63 33.10
N PHE A 389 7.99 -59.32 32.02
CA PHE A 389 9.00 -58.84 31.09
C PHE A 389 8.61 -57.49 30.46
N TRP A 390 7.37 -57.37 29.96
CA TRP A 390 6.86 -56.12 29.42
C TRP A 390 6.83 -54.98 30.45
N SER A 391 6.39 -55.26 31.67
CA SER A 391 6.31 -54.27 32.75
C SER A 391 7.69 -53.74 33.14
N ILE A 392 8.69 -54.62 33.28
CA ILE A 392 10.08 -54.24 33.57
C ILE A 392 10.67 -53.43 32.42
N TRP A 393 10.47 -53.88 31.18
CA TRP A 393 10.94 -53.19 29.98
C TRP A 393 10.32 -51.79 29.84
N HIS A 394 9.00 -51.67 30.02
CA HIS A 394 8.30 -50.39 29.97
C HIS A 394 8.79 -49.44 31.06
N ARG A 395 8.98 -49.91 32.31
CA ARG A 395 9.48 -49.08 33.41
C ARG A 395 10.89 -48.57 33.16
N SER A 396 11.79 -49.42 32.65
CA SER A 396 13.17 -49.03 32.31
C SER A 396 13.24 -48.03 31.15
N LEU A 397 12.35 -48.12 30.17
CA LEU A 397 12.25 -47.14 29.09
C LEU A 397 11.71 -45.79 29.59
N SER A 398 10.73 -45.80 30.50
CA SER A 398 10.19 -44.54 31.05
C SER A 398 11.19 -43.78 31.93
N SER A 399 12.11 -44.46 32.62
CA SER A 399 13.13 -43.77 33.43
C SER A 399 14.17 -43.05 32.57
N LYS A 400 14.48 -43.57 31.37
CA LYS A 400 15.44 -42.95 30.45
C LYS A 400 14.89 -41.72 29.70
N GLN A 401 13.57 -41.57 29.59
CA GLN A 401 12.94 -40.39 28.98
C GLN A 401 12.89 -39.16 29.92
N PHE A 402 13.17 -39.34 31.22
CA PHE A 402 13.21 -38.25 32.20
C PHE A 402 14.62 -37.68 32.44
N GLU A 403 15.65 -38.29 31.86
CA GLU A 403 17.07 -37.88 31.98
C GLU A 403 17.64 -37.19 30.72
N MET A 404 16.85 -37.08 29.64
CA MET A 404 17.13 -36.22 28.46
C MET A 404 16.11 -35.09 28.42
#